data_AF-A0A9X1VB63-F1
#
_entry.id   AF-A0A9X1VB63-F1
#
_cell.length_a   1.000
_cell.length_b   1.000
_cell.length_c   1.000
_cell.angle_alpha   90.00
_cell.angle_beta   90.00
_cell.angle_gamma   90.00
#
_symmetry.space_group_name_H-M   'P 1'
#
loop_
_entity.id
_entity.type
_entity.pdbx_description
1 polymer ?
#
loop_
_entity_poly.entity_id
_entity_poly.type
_entity_poly.pdbx_seq_one_letter_code
_entity_poly.pdbx_strand_id
1 'polypeptide(L)'
;MQTHDLKIWPEHFRAVASGEKTVELRKDDRRYEVGDELLLHEYDPDTASYTGSECRRRITHIDHGGPWLHQGYCALSIANQEESTEAQLMLYRLALKAIATGELVRCDTLQHAQTIAKDALMLVESKQVGVCLETLDR
;
A
#
# COMPACT_ATOMS: atom_id res chain seq x y z
N MET A 1 -10.71 8.00 -11.43
CA MET A 1 -9.63 7.05 -11.10
C MET A 1 -9.17 6.39 -12.37
N GLN A 2 -7.99 6.79 -12.83
CA GLN A 2 -7.27 6.23 -13.96
C GLN A 2 -5.98 5.56 -13.45
N THR A 3 -5.47 4.59 -14.20
CA THR A 3 -4.16 3.99 -13.94
C THR A 3 -3.16 4.52 -14.96
N HIS A 4 -2.02 5.00 -14.49
CA HIS A 4 -0.94 5.57 -15.29
C HIS A 4 0.25 4.61 -15.30
N ASP A 5 0.52 3.98 -16.44
CA ASP A 5 1.71 3.16 -16.67
C ASP A 5 2.95 4.05 -16.84
N LEU A 6 3.91 3.89 -15.93
CA LEU A 6 5.08 4.75 -15.85
C LEU A 6 6.34 3.94 -15.61
N LYS A 7 7.43 4.34 -16.27
CA LYS A 7 8.76 3.85 -15.95
C LYS A 7 9.27 4.49 -14.65
N ILE A 8 10.06 3.74 -13.91
CA ILE A 8 10.86 4.22 -12.78
C ILE A 8 12.23 3.53 -12.81
N TRP A 9 13.29 4.26 -12.49
CA TRP A 9 14.63 3.70 -12.47
C TRP A 9 14.88 2.88 -11.20
N PRO A 10 15.81 1.90 -11.23
CA PRO A 10 16.03 0.98 -10.12
C PRO A 10 16.36 1.68 -8.78
N GLU A 11 17.10 2.80 -8.81
CA GLU A 11 17.45 3.54 -7.59
C GLU A 11 16.24 4.14 -6.86
N HIS A 12 15.18 4.45 -7.60
CA HIS A 12 13.95 4.99 -7.04
C HIS A 12 12.92 3.89 -6.79
N PHE A 13 12.90 2.86 -7.64
CA PHE A 13 11.96 1.76 -7.53
C PHE A 13 12.02 1.11 -6.14
N ARG A 14 13.22 0.77 -5.65
CA ARG A 14 13.37 0.14 -4.33
C ARG A 14 12.80 1.00 -3.20
N ALA A 15 13.07 2.30 -3.20
CA ALA A 15 12.60 3.23 -2.17
C ALA A 15 11.07 3.44 -2.24
N VAL A 16 10.49 3.48 -3.44
CA VAL A 16 9.03 3.56 -3.61
C VAL A 16 8.39 2.24 -3.18
N ALA A 17 8.95 1.11 -3.60
CA ALA A 17 8.47 -0.24 -3.30
C ALA A 17 8.47 -0.53 -1.79
N SER A 18 9.51 -0.11 -1.08
CA SER A 18 9.59 -0.23 0.40
C SER A 18 8.67 0.75 1.14
N GLY A 19 8.21 1.81 0.48
CA GLY A 19 7.42 2.88 1.10
C GLY A 19 8.26 3.96 1.78
N GLU A 20 9.59 3.89 1.69
CA GLU A 20 10.50 4.94 2.18
C GLU A 20 10.31 6.25 1.39
N LYS A 21 10.15 6.13 0.07
CA LYS A 21 9.87 7.26 -0.83
C LYS A 21 8.39 7.32 -1.12
N THR A 22 7.75 8.38 -0.61
CA THR A 22 6.31 8.63 -0.70
C THR A 22 5.95 9.78 -1.65
N VAL A 23 6.92 10.27 -2.43
CA VAL A 23 6.71 11.36 -3.41
C VAL A 23 7.39 11.04 -4.73
N GLU A 24 6.67 11.17 -5.84
CA GLU A 24 7.16 11.05 -7.22
C GLU A 24 7.11 12.40 -7.94
N LEU A 25 8.23 12.80 -8.58
CA LEU A 25 8.28 14.01 -9.40
C LEU A 25 8.02 13.64 -10.86
N ARG A 26 7.06 14.31 -11.50
CA ARG A 26 6.67 14.02 -12.88
C ARG A 26 6.36 15.27 -13.65
N LYS A 27 6.53 15.22 -14.98
CA LYS A 27 5.94 16.21 -15.88
C LYS A 27 4.42 16.06 -15.82
N ASP A 28 3.70 17.17 -15.67
CA ASP A 28 2.24 17.17 -15.62
C ASP A 28 1.64 17.17 -17.05
N ASP A 29 1.93 16.11 -17.82
CA ASP A 29 1.48 15.92 -19.20
C ASP A 29 0.36 14.89 -19.35
N ARG A 30 -0.07 14.27 -18.24
CA ARG A 30 -1.13 13.25 -18.19
C ARG A 30 -2.38 13.70 -17.45
N ARG A 31 -2.40 14.93 -16.90
CA ARG A 31 -3.48 15.46 -16.05
C ARG A 31 -3.75 14.51 -14.88
N TYR A 32 -2.73 14.32 -14.05
CA TYR A 32 -2.86 13.47 -12.87
C TYR A 32 -3.95 14.01 -11.94
N GLU A 33 -4.74 13.11 -11.34
CA GLU A 33 -5.76 13.48 -10.35
C GLU A 33 -5.55 12.73 -9.03
N VAL A 34 -5.95 13.35 -7.91
CA VAL A 34 -5.99 12.65 -6.62
C VAL A 34 -6.93 11.46 -6.72
N GLY A 35 -6.47 10.30 -6.24
CA GLY A 35 -7.18 9.03 -6.35
C GLY A 35 -6.78 8.19 -7.57
N ASP A 36 -6.02 8.72 -8.53
CA ASP A 36 -5.43 7.92 -9.60
C ASP A 36 -4.39 6.93 -9.07
N GLU A 37 -4.09 5.92 -9.88
CA GLU A 37 -3.07 4.92 -9.60
C GLU A 37 -1.86 5.10 -10.53
N LEU A 38 -0.66 4.99 -9.98
CA LEU A 38 0.58 4.83 -10.71
C LEU A 38 0.95 3.35 -10.73
N LEU A 39 1.06 2.77 -11.91
CA LEU A 39 1.69 1.47 -12.12
C LEU A 39 3.13 1.72 -12.55
N LEU A 40 4.05 1.56 -11.60
CA LEU A 40 5.46 1.87 -11.77
C LEU A 40 6.24 0.61 -12.15
N HIS A 41 6.74 0.61 -13.38
CA HIS A 41 7.55 -0.46 -13.97
C HIS A 41 9.03 -0.14 -13.81
N GLU A 42 9.77 -1.01 -13.13
CA GLU A 42 11.22 -0.87 -13.00
C GLU A 42 11.87 -1.04 -14.38
N TYR A 43 12.55 0.02 -14.82
CA TYR A 43 13.22 0.10 -16.11
C TYR A 43 14.68 0.46 -15.90
N ASP A 44 15.57 -0.44 -16.27
CA ASP A 44 17.01 -0.26 -16.18
C ASP A 44 17.52 0.46 -17.43
N PRO A 45 18.04 1.71 -17.31
CA PRO A 45 18.54 2.47 -18.44
C PRO A 45 19.85 1.90 -19.01
N ASP A 46 20.65 1.16 -18.24
CA ASP A 46 21.94 0.62 -18.69
C ASP A 46 21.73 -0.57 -19.63
N THR A 47 20.75 -1.43 -19.32
CA THR A 47 20.34 -2.55 -20.18
C THR A 47 19.22 -2.18 -21.16
N ALA A 48 18.69 -0.96 -21.05
CA ALA A 48 17.54 -0.45 -21.80
C ALA A 48 16.30 -1.37 -21.73
N SER A 49 16.11 -2.07 -20.61
CA SER A 49 15.13 -3.15 -20.48
C SER A 49 14.28 -3.03 -19.20
N TYR A 50 13.10 -3.65 -19.20
CA TYR A 50 12.31 -3.81 -17.99
C TYR A 50 12.82 -5.02 -17.21
N THR A 51 12.95 -4.88 -15.90
CA THR A 51 13.39 -5.99 -15.03
C THR A 51 12.26 -7.01 -14.77
N GLY A 52 11.01 -6.59 -15.00
CA GLY A 52 9.80 -7.33 -14.65
C GLY A 52 9.23 -6.99 -13.28
N SER A 53 9.93 -6.18 -12.47
CA SER A 53 9.41 -5.69 -11.20
C SER A 53 8.44 -4.52 -11.43
N GLU A 54 7.30 -4.55 -10.72
CA GLU A 54 6.33 -3.46 -10.74
C GLU A 54 5.79 -3.16 -9.33
N CYS A 55 5.32 -1.93 -9.12
CA CYS A 55 4.56 -1.60 -7.91
C CYS A 55 3.42 -0.62 -8.22
N ARG A 56 2.31 -0.77 -7.48
CA ARG A 56 1.13 0.09 -7.58
C ARG A 56 1.07 1.08 -6.45
N ARG A 57 0.79 2.34 -6.77
CA ARG A 57 0.71 3.42 -5.79
C ARG A 57 -0.46 4.34 -6.11
N ARG A 58 -1.22 4.72 -5.10
CA ARG A 58 -2.32 5.68 -5.24
C ARG A 58 -1.81 7.08 -5.02
N ILE A 59 -2.23 8.03 -5.86
CA ILE A 59 -1.98 9.45 -5.67
C ILE A 59 -2.90 9.96 -4.57
N THR A 60 -2.32 10.48 -3.49
CA THR A 60 -3.06 11.02 -2.34
C THR A 60 -3.09 12.55 -2.31
N HIS A 61 -2.11 13.20 -2.95
CA HIS A 61 -2.02 14.64 -3.06
C HIS A 61 -1.16 15.02 -4.28
N ILE A 62 -1.43 16.18 -4.86
CA ILE A 62 -0.67 16.72 -5.99
C ILE A 62 -0.26 18.15 -5.66
N ASP A 63 1.04 18.41 -5.74
CA ASP A 63 1.59 19.76 -5.73
C ASP A 63 2.08 20.11 -7.14
N HIS A 64 1.42 21.06 -7.81
CA HIS A 64 1.84 21.55 -9.13
C HIS A 64 3.07 22.46 -9.06
N GLY A 65 3.59 22.69 -7.86
CA GLY A 65 4.80 23.43 -7.64
C GLY A 65 4.60 24.94 -7.73
N GLY A 66 5.28 25.64 -6.84
CA GLY A 66 5.47 27.08 -6.93
C GLY A 66 6.87 27.41 -7.46
N PRO A 67 7.60 28.35 -6.84
CA PRO A 67 8.95 28.72 -7.29
C PRO A 67 10.01 27.61 -7.11
N TRP A 68 9.65 26.50 -6.46
CA TRP A 68 10.56 25.41 -6.08
C TRP A 68 10.55 24.22 -7.05
N LEU A 69 9.64 24.22 -8.02
CA LEU A 69 9.51 23.16 -9.01
C LEU A 69 9.53 23.79 -10.41
N HIS A 70 10.17 23.11 -11.36
CA HIS A 70 10.21 23.61 -12.73
C HIS A 70 8.80 23.67 -13.32
N GLN A 71 8.50 24.73 -14.08
CA GLN A 71 7.21 24.89 -14.72
C GLN A 71 6.85 23.65 -15.56
N GLY A 72 5.62 23.15 -15.40
CA GLY A 72 5.11 21.97 -16.09
C GLY A 72 5.45 20.64 -15.42
N TYR A 73 6.06 20.65 -14.22
CA TYR A 73 6.23 19.48 -13.38
C TYR A 73 5.29 19.54 -12.17
N CYS A 74 5.03 18.39 -11.57
CA CYS A 74 4.27 18.20 -10.35
C CYS A 74 4.98 17.21 -9.42
N ALA A 75 4.70 17.32 -8.12
CA ALA A 75 5.05 16.35 -7.11
C ALA A 75 3.79 15.58 -6.68
N LEU A 76 3.82 14.27 -6.89
CA LEU A 76 2.73 13.36 -6.58
C LEU A 76 3.03 12.69 -5.24
N SER A 77 2.27 13.00 -4.20
CA SER A 77 2.30 12.22 -2.97
C SER A 77 1.61 10.88 -3.23
N ILE A 78 2.28 9.79 -2.86
CA ILE A 78 1.87 8.44 -3.18
C ILE A 78 1.80 7.56 -1.93
N ALA A 79 0.82 6.68 -1.90
CA ALA A 79 0.64 5.71 -0.83
C ALA A 79 0.38 4.30 -1.39
N ASN A 80 0.59 3.29 -0.54
CA ASN A 80 0.13 1.93 -0.84
C ASN A 80 -1.39 1.93 -1.02
N GLN A 81 -1.87 1.07 -1.92
CA GLN A 81 -3.29 0.74 -1.93
C GLN A 81 -3.62 0.15 -0.55
N GLU A 82 -4.65 0.70 0.10
CA GLU A 82 -5.23 0.05 1.26
C GLU A 82 -5.72 -1.31 0.79
N GLU A 83 -5.06 -2.38 1.25
CA GLU A 83 -5.57 -3.74 1.04
C GLU A 83 -7.00 -3.78 1.55
N SER A 84 -7.91 -4.34 0.76
CA SER A 84 -9.33 -4.39 1.12
C SER A 84 -9.45 -4.98 2.52
N THR A 85 -9.92 -4.16 3.46
CA THR A 85 -10.17 -4.58 4.83
C THR A 85 -11.05 -5.82 4.85
N GLU A 86 -11.95 -6.00 3.88
CA GLU A 86 -12.76 -7.22 3.71
C GLU A 86 -11.94 -8.50 3.50
N ALA A 87 -10.90 -8.51 2.67
CA ALA A 87 -10.06 -9.70 2.48
C ALA A 87 -9.21 -9.98 3.73
N GLN A 88 -8.67 -8.93 4.37
CA GLN A 88 -7.94 -9.04 5.62
C GLN A 88 -8.86 -9.49 6.77
N LEU A 89 -10.08 -8.95 6.87
CA LEU A 89 -11.14 -9.36 7.79
C LEU A 89 -11.60 -10.78 7.50
N MET A 90 -11.69 -11.19 6.23
CA MET A 90 -12.07 -12.55 5.85
C MET A 90 -11.00 -13.55 6.29
N LEU A 91 -9.72 -13.24 6.06
CA LEU A 91 -8.60 -14.06 6.53
C LEU A 91 -8.57 -14.13 8.07
N TYR A 92 -8.76 -12.97 8.74
CA TYR A 92 -8.82 -12.90 10.19
C TYR A 92 -10.01 -13.69 10.78
N ARG A 93 -11.21 -13.58 10.19
CA ARG A 93 -12.40 -14.35 10.57
C ARG A 93 -12.20 -15.85 10.36
N LEU A 94 -11.54 -16.25 9.26
CA LEU A 94 -11.24 -17.65 8.98
C LEU A 94 -10.26 -18.22 10.01
N ALA A 95 -9.20 -17.47 10.34
CA ALA A 95 -8.23 -17.85 11.36
C ALA A 95 -8.89 -18.01 12.74
N LEU A 96 -9.74 -17.06 13.15
CA LEU A 96 -10.49 -17.15 14.41
C LEU A 96 -11.44 -18.35 14.45
N LYS A 97 -12.13 -18.66 13.33
CA LYS A 97 -12.98 -19.85 13.23
C LYS A 97 -12.18 -21.15 13.38
N ALA A 98 -11.03 -21.27 12.70
CA ALA A 98 -10.17 -22.45 12.79
C ALA A 98 -9.59 -22.67 14.21
N ILE A 99 -9.31 -21.57 14.94
CA ILE A 99 -8.91 -21.63 16.35
C ILE A 99 -10.09 -22.11 17.22
N ALA A 100 -11.30 -21.61 16.98
CA ALA A 100 -12.49 -21.97 17.75
C ALA A 100 -12.98 -23.41 17.49
N THR A 101 -12.81 -23.93 16.27
CA THR A 101 -13.16 -25.33 15.91
C THR A 101 -12.07 -26.33 16.29
N GLY A 102 -10.89 -25.86 16.74
CA GLY A 102 -9.77 -26.73 17.10
C GLY A 102 -9.10 -27.39 15.88
N GLU A 103 -9.37 -26.91 14.67
CA GLU A 103 -8.82 -27.44 13.41
C GLU A 103 -7.40 -26.96 13.12
N LEU A 104 -6.83 -26.06 13.93
CA LEU A 104 -5.46 -25.56 13.75
C LEU A 104 -4.43 -26.61 14.18
N VAL A 105 -4.04 -27.46 13.23
CA VAL A 105 -2.96 -28.45 13.34
C VAL A 105 -1.62 -27.73 13.61
N ARG A 106 -0.90 -28.23 14.61
CA ARG A 106 0.46 -27.81 14.99
C ARG A 106 1.38 -27.72 13.76
N CYS A 107 1.81 -26.53 13.42
CA CYS A 107 2.89 -26.27 12.46
C CYS A 107 3.60 -24.98 12.90
N ASP A 108 4.91 -24.88 12.68
CA ASP A 108 5.76 -23.73 13.06
C ASP A 108 5.26 -22.37 12.51
N THR A 109 4.32 -22.40 11.56
CA THR A 109 3.51 -21.27 11.09
C THR A 109 2.64 -20.63 12.17
N LEU A 110 2.34 -21.31 13.28
CA LEU A 110 1.55 -20.75 14.40
C LEU A 110 2.27 -19.60 15.10
N GLN A 111 3.60 -19.70 15.30
CA GLN A 111 4.38 -18.62 15.91
C GLN A 111 4.41 -17.38 15.00
N HIS A 112 4.49 -17.60 13.68
CA HIS A 112 4.48 -16.56 12.66
C HIS A 112 3.08 -15.91 12.55
N ALA A 113 2.02 -16.72 12.54
CA ALA A 113 0.64 -16.25 12.52
C ALA A 113 0.27 -15.50 13.80
N GLN A 114 0.77 -15.93 14.97
CA GLN A 114 0.62 -15.22 16.23
C GLN A 114 1.36 -13.88 16.24
N THR A 115 2.55 -13.81 15.63
CA THR A 115 3.31 -12.55 15.49
C THR A 115 2.57 -11.58 14.58
N ILE A 116 2.11 -12.04 13.40
CA ILE A 116 1.30 -11.24 12.47
C ILE A 116 -0.01 -10.77 13.12
N ALA A 117 -0.68 -11.64 13.87
CA ALA A 117 -1.91 -11.28 14.59
C ALA A 117 -1.67 -10.28 15.71
N LYS A 118 -0.52 -10.36 16.41
CA LYS A 118 -0.14 -9.41 17.46
C LYS A 118 0.23 -8.04 16.88
N ASP A 119 0.94 -8.01 15.75
CA ASP A 119 1.26 -6.78 15.04
C ASP A 119 0.00 -6.12 14.46
N ALA A 120 -0.94 -6.93 13.94
CA ALA A 120 -2.26 -6.45 13.52
C ALA A 120 -3.10 -5.92 14.71
N LEU A 121 -3.04 -6.56 15.88
CA LEU A 121 -3.73 -6.10 17.09
C LEU A 121 -3.15 -4.78 17.61
N MET A 122 -1.82 -4.61 17.59
CA MET A 122 -1.14 -3.36 17.95
C MET A 122 -1.50 -2.19 17.01
N LEU A 123 -1.80 -2.47 15.74
CA LEU A 123 -2.29 -1.47 14.77
C LEU A 123 -3.76 -1.08 15.01
N VAL A 124 -4.56 -1.98 15.57
CA VAL A 124 -5.96 -1.72 15.96
C VAL A 124 -6.01 -0.94 17.29
N GLU A 125 -5.13 -1.24 18.24
CA GLU A 125 -5.08 -0.58 19.55
C GLU A 125 -4.45 0.83 19.51
N SER A 126 -3.57 1.10 18.53
CA SER A 126 -2.93 2.43 18.36
C SER A 126 -3.82 3.47 17.67
N LYS A 127 -4.95 3.05 17.07
CA LYS A 127 -6.00 3.97 16.61
C LYS A 127 -7.13 3.97 17.64
N GLN A 128 -7.18 5.02 18.46
CA GLN A 128 -8.36 5.37 19.26
C GLN A 128 -9.59 5.50 18.35
N VAL A 129 -10.30 4.40 18.11
CA VAL A 129 -11.65 4.42 17.55
C VAL A 129 -12.53 3.70 18.55
N GLY A 130 -13.13 4.50 19.43
CA GLY A 130 -14.18 4.02 20.32
C GLY A 130 -15.36 3.55 19.50
N VAL A 131 -15.53 2.23 19.41
CA VAL A 131 -16.80 1.63 19.02
C VAL A 131 -17.31 0.87 20.23
N CYS A 132 -18.29 1.47 20.91
CA CYS A 132 -19.07 0.80 21.94
C CYS A 132 -19.79 -0.40 21.31
N LEU A 133 -19.37 -1.61 21.69
CA LEU A 133 -20.13 -2.84 21.43
C LEU A 133 -21.12 -3.06 22.59
N GLU A 134 -22.12 -2.19 22.69
CA GLU A 134 -23.34 -2.48 23.47
C GLU A 134 -24.48 -2.72 22.48
N THR A 135 -24.61 -3.95 21.96
CA THR A 135 -25.87 -4.60 21.55
C THR A 135 -25.56 -5.92 20.82
N LEU A 136 -24.87 -6.83 21.49
CA LEU A 136 -24.90 -8.26 21.16
C LEU A 136 -25.27 -9.03 22.43
N ASP A 137 -26.41 -8.66 23.00
CA ASP A 137 -27.14 -9.53 23.92
C ASP A 137 -28.64 -9.21 23.78
N ARG A 138 -29.29 -9.92 22.84
CA ARG A 138 -30.72 -10.26 22.79
C ARG A 138 -31.05 -11.09 21.56
#